data_AF-A0A8B8ASA1-F1
#
_entry.id   AF-A0A8B8ASA1-F1
#
_cell.length_a   1.000
_cell.length_b   1.000
_cell.length_c   1.000
_cell.angle_alpha   90.00
_cell.angle_beta   90.00
_cell.angle_gamma   90.00
#
_symmetry.space_group_name_H-M   'P 1'
#
loop_
_entity.id
_entity.type
_entity.pdbx_description
1 polymer ?
#
loop_
_entity_poly.entity_id
_entity_poly.type
_entity_poly.pdbx_seq_one_letter_code
_entity_poly.pdbx_strand_id
1 'polypeptide(L)'
;MKWLHMDENTLFFLIIILVGDETMARVCNPGFTGDNCDIYCRYPSYGTLCQSECNCSDMYCDPKTGCKDGSPTLKPESSTTKTEVDLVDQTSYPAKGCPSGYTGTKCEIPCRYPAFGVKCQSECKCKAKLCNHIRGCNENVCASKKDSSHDVMIYSIVIGLLLMLTIIQFPIYFYLLYCFRIGRIFLTISFKV
;
A
#
# COMPACT_ATOMS: atom_id res chain seq x y z
N MET A 1 16.71 23.32 45.47
CA MET A 1 15.75 23.12 44.37
C MET A 1 16.56 22.76 43.14
N LYS A 2 16.70 21.47 42.86
CA LYS A 2 17.55 20.92 41.80
C LYS A 2 16.66 20.76 40.58
N TRP A 3 16.75 21.70 39.64
CA TRP A 3 16.04 21.62 38.37
C TRP A 3 16.59 20.44 37.58
N LEU A 4 15.71 19.49 37.24
CA LEU A 4 16.04 18.37 36.37
C LEU A 4 16.33 18.94 34.98
N HIS A 5 17.60 18.91 34.62
CA HIS A 5 18.12 19.16 33.29
C HIS A 5 17.58 18.05 32.38
N MET A 6 16.65 18.37 31.48
CA MET A 6 16.11 17.42 30.52
C MET A 6 16.89 17.59 29.21
N ASP A 7 17.77 16.63 28.92
CA ASP A 7 18.68 16.64 27.77
C ASP A 7 17.93 16.71 26.43
N GLU A 8 18.51 17.38 25.42
CA GLU A 8 17.93 17.48 24.07
C GLU A 8 17.74 16.10 23.41
N ASN A 9 18.55 15.11 23.80
CA ASN A 9 18.35 13.71 23.40
C ASN A 9 17.01 13.16 23.91
N THR A 10 16.57 13.53 25.10
CA THR A 10 15.28 13.06 25.67
C THR A 10 14.10 13.65 24.91
N LEU A 11 14.21 14.90 24.47
CA LEU A 11 13.22 15.54 23.61
C LEU A 11 13.22 14.92 22.21
N PHE A 12 14.39 14.59 21.66
CA PHE A 12 14.52 13.88 20.39
C PHE A 12 13.93 12.46 20.45
N PHE A 13 14.16 11.72 21.54
CA PHE A 13 13.51 10.43 21.80
C PHE A 13 11.99 10.56 21.94
N LEU A 14 11.48 11.61 22.59
CA LEU A 14 10.04 11.90 22.66
C LEU A 14 9.46 12.25 21.28
N ILE A 15 10.19 12.99 20.44
CA ILE A 15 9.79 13.28 19.06
C ILE A 15 9.81 12.00 18.20
N ILE A 16 10.74 11.06 18.42
CA ILE A 16 10.72 9.73 17.76
C ILE A 16 9.56 8.86 18.25
N ILE A 17 9.10 8.99 19.50
CA ILE A 17 7.89 8.30 19.99
C ILE A 17 6.60 8.96 19.44
N LEU A 18 6.61 10.28 19.20
CA LEU A 18 5.46 11.03 18.68
C LEU A 18 5.38 11.07 17.14
N VAL A 19 6.51 10.90 16.45
CA VAL A 19 6.68 10.79 14.98
C VAL A 19 7.27 9.42 14.63
N GLY A 20 7.02 8.43 15.48
CA GLY A 20 7.37 7.05 15.22
C GLY A 20 6.44 6.56 14.13
N ASP A 21 6.97 6.37 12.93
CA ASP A 21 6.41 5.45 11.97
C ASP A 21 6.57 4.03 12.53
N GLU A 22 5.85 3.74 13.62
CA GLU A 22 5.43 2.40 13.90
C GLU A 22 4.29 2.11 12.90
N THR A 23 4.64 1.91 11.63
CA THR A 23 3.89 0.92 10.88
C THR A 23 4.11 -0.40 11.64
N MET A 24 3.27 -0.64 12.64
CA MET A 24 3.07 -1.98 13.17
C MET A 24 2.51 -2.78 12.00
N ALA A 25 3.40 -3.28 11.14
CA ALA A 25 3.06 -4.23 10.11
C ALA A 25 2.43 -5.41 10.86
N ARG A 26 1.10 -5.52 10.75
CA ARG A 26 0.34 -6.54 11.46
C ARG A 26 0.85 -7.90 10.97
N VAL A 27 1.65 -8.57 11.80
CA VAL A 27 2.16 -9.90 11.47
C VAL A 27 1.00 -10.88 11.60
N CYS A 28 0.58 -11.45 10.47
CA CYS A 28 -0.47 -12.45 10.43
C CYS A 28 -0.01 -13.79 10.99
N ASN A 29 -0.96 -14.59 11.47
CA ASN A 29 -0.70 -15.97 11.84
C ASN A 29 -0.14 -16.74 10.61
N PRO A 30 0.76 -17.73 10.81
CA PRO A 30 1.30 -18.51 9.70
C PRO A 30 0.18 -19.14 8.87
N GLY A 31 0.31 -19.09 7.55
CA GLY A 31 -0.73 -19.50 6.60
C GLY A 31 -1.66 -18.37 6.13
N PHE A 32 -1.50 -17.16 6.66
CA PHE A 32 -2.32 -15.99 6.30
C PHE A 32 -1.47 -14.77 5.93
N THR A 33 -2.04 -13.90 5.09
CA THR A 33 -1.43 -12.65 4.61
C THR A 33 -2.49 -11.58 4.32
N GLY A 34 -2.04 -10.39 3.92
CA GLY A 34 -2.86 -9.21 3.63
C GLY A 34 -3.12 -8.33 4.85
N ASP A 35 -3.60 -7.10 4.61
CA ASP A 35 -3.77 -6.07 5.63
C ASP A 35 -4.71 -6.49 6.77
N ASN A 36 -5.68 -7.37 6.47
CA ASN A 36 -6.63 -7.93 7.43
C ASN A 36 -6.34 -9.38 7.84
N CYS A 37 -5.29 -10.01 7.32
CA CYS A 37 -4.99 -11.44 7.54
C CYS A 37 -6.08 -12.42 7.07
N ASP A 38 -6.88 -12.03 6.07
CA ASP A 38 -7.97 -12.85 5.51
C ASP A 38 -7.54 -13.68 4.30
N ILE A 39 -6.31 -13.49 3.82
CA ILE A 39 -5.82 -14.14 2.59
C ILE A 39 -5.00 -15.36 3.00
N TYR A 40 -5.44 -16.56 2.61
CA TYR A 40 -4.65 -17.78 2.80
C TYR A 40 -3.43 -17.81 1.87
N CYS A 41 -2.33 -18.40 2.35
CA CYS A 41 -1.19 -18.69 1.50
C CYS A 41 -1.61 -19.61 0.34
N ARG A 42 -1.37 -19.15 -0.89
CA ARG A 42 -1.63 -19.91 -2.10
C ARG A 42 -0.42 -20.79 -2.39
N TYR A 43 -0.66 -22.05 -2.77
CA TYR A 43 0.38 -22.97 -3.21
C TYR A 43 1.26 -22.33 -4.31
N PRO A 44 2.60 -22.48 -4.23
CA PRO A 44 3.37 -23.34 -3.32
C PRO A 44 3.78 -22.69 -1.98
N SER A 45 3.27 -21.51 -1.65
CA SER A 45 3.74 -20.77 -0.48
C SER A 45 3.09 -21.20 0.83
N TYR A 46 3.84 -21.17 1.93
CA TYR A 46 3.38 -21.46 3.29
C TYR A 46 4.13 -20.65 4.37
N GLY A 47 3.68 -20.74 5.62
CA GLY A 47 4.38 -20.19 6.78
C GLY A 47 4.03 -18.73 7.09
N THR A 48 4.91 -18.03 7.82
CA THR A 48 4.69 -16.62 8.19
C THR A 48 4.78 -15.73 6.95
N LEU A 49 3.76 -14.91 6.72
CA LEU A 49 3.67 -14.02 5.54
C LEU A 49 3.83 -14.77 4.21
N CYS A 50 3.60 -16.09 4.18
CA CYS A 50 3.74 -16.93 2.99
C CYS A 50 5.16 -16.89 2.35
N GLN A 51 6.21 -16.74 3.16
CA GLN A 51 7.59 -16.61 2.67
C GLN A 51 8.32 -17.94 2.46
N SER A 52 7.74 -19.07 2.88
CA SER A 52 8.30 -20.41 2.65
C SER A 52 7.64 -21.08 1.45
N GLU A 53 8.32 -22.04 0.81
CA GLU A 53 7.83 -22.74 -0.39
C GLU A 53 7.80 -24.26 -0.17
N CYS A 54 6.65 -24.88 -0.47
CA CYS A 54 6.42 -26.31 -0.38
C CYS A 54 7.15 -27.05 -1.49
N ASN A 55 7.91 -28.08 -1.11
CA ASN A 55 8.55 -29.02 -2.04
C ASN A 55 7.76 -30.34 -2.20
N CYS A 56 6.44 -30.25 -2.16
CA CYS A 56 5.51 -31.37 -2.25
C CYS A 56 4.33 -30.95 -3.14
N SER A 57 3.53 -31.90 -3.61
CA SER A 57 2.31 -31.57 -4.35
C SER A 57 1.32 -30.78 -3.48
N ASP A 58 0.47 -29.96 -4.11
CA ASP A 58 -0.54 -29.09 -3.47
C ASP A 58 -1.41 -29.83 -2.46
N MET A 59 -1.79 -31.08 -2.76
CA MET A 59 -2.58 -31.93 -1.84
C MET A 59 -1.88 -32.24 -0.50
N TYR A 60 -0.56 -32.08 -0.43
CA TYR A 60 0.24 -32.35 0.77
C TYR A 60 0.88 -31.09 1.36
N CYS A 61 0.61 -29.91 0.79
CA CYS A 61 1.11 -28.62 1.26
C CYS A 61 0.07 -27.95 2.17
N ASP A 62 0.35 -27.91 3.46
CA ASP A 62 -0.42 -27.15 4.42
C ASP A 62 0.02 -25.67 4.42
N PRO A 63 -0.89 -24.68 4.26
CA PRO A 63 -0.54 -23.26 4.23
C PRO A 63 0.21 -22.78 5.48
N LYS A 64 -0.01 -23.42 6.63
CA LYS A 64 0.60 -23.05 7.91
C LYS A 64 1.96 -23.73 8.10
N THR A 65 2.04 -25.04 7.85
CA THR A 65 3.22 -25.86 8.21
C THR A 65 4.04 -26.38 7.04
N GLY A 66 3.52 -26.29 5.81
CA GLY A 66 4.19 -26.78 4.61
C GLY A 66 3.92 -28.26 4.36
N CYS A 67 4.93 -29.01 3.92
CA CYS A 67 4.76 -30.40 3.52
C CYS A 67 4.51 -31.34 4.70
N LYS A 68 3.51 -32.22 4.58
CA LYS A 68 3.27 -33.30 5.55
C LYS A 68 4.40 -34.34 5.52
N ASP A 69 4.73 -34.91 6.68
CA ASP A 69 5.70 -35.99 6.80
C ASP A 69 5.33 -37.18 5.91
N GLY A 70 6.29 -37.67 5.13
CA GLY A 70 6.07 -38.74 4.16
C GLY A 70 5.43 -38.32 2.83
N SER A 71 5.21 -37.02 2.61
CA SER A 71 4.78 -36.52 1.29
C SER A 71 5.85 -36.83 0.22
N PRO A 72 5.45 -37.26 -0.99
CA PRO A 72 6.37 -37.34 -2.11
C PRO A 72 6.95 -35.95 -2.38
N THR A 73 8.28 -35.83 -2.30
CA THR A 73 8.97 -34.59 -2.65
C THR A 73 8.97 -34.41 -4.16
N LEU A 74 8.73 -33.18 -4.60
CA LEU A 74 8.99 -32.82 -6.00
C LEU A 74 10.53 -32.81 -6.12
N LYS A 75 11.11 -33.86 -6.70
CA LYS A 75 12.56 -33.89 -6.91
C LYS A 75 12.97 -32.64 -7.72
N PRO A 76 14.05 -31.94 -7.35
CA PRO A 76 14.67 -31.00 -8.27
C PRO A 76 15.09 -31.77 -9.52
N GLU A 77 14.87 -31.21 -10.70
CA GLU A 77 15.43 -31.72 -11.96
C GLU A 77 16.97 -31.75 -11.86
N SER A 78 17.51 -32.83 -11.32
CA SER A 78 18.91 -33.22 -11.48
C SER A 78 19.03 -34.72 -11.26
N SER A 79 18.53 -35.46 -12.24
CA SER A 79 19.01 -36.80 -12.58
C SER A 79 18.72 -37.04 -14.06
N THR A 80 19.20 -36.14 -14.91
CA THR A 80 19.47 -36.47 -16.31
C THR A 80 20.79 -37.23 -16.34
N THR A 81 20.77 -38.52 -15.99
CA THR A 81 21.67 -39.46 -16.65
C THR A 81 21.28 -39.46 -18.12
N LYS A 82 22.01 -38.67 -18.92
CA LYS A 82 21.95 -38.73 -20.38
C LYS A 82 22.60 -40.05 -20.82
N THR A 83 21.79 -41.08 -21.09
CA THR A 83 22.11 -42.04 -22.16
C THR A 83 20.82 -42.67 -22.67
N GLU A 84 20.55 -42.42 -23.95
CA GLU A 84 19.76 -43.16 -24.96
C GLU A 84 18.68 -44.16 -24.50
N VAL A 85 17.43 -43.93 -24.89
CA VAL A 85 16.76 -44.59 -26.03
C VAL A 85 15.30 -44.11 -26.04
N ASP A 86 14.86 -43.67 -27.21
CA ASP A 86 13.54 -43.12 -27.51
C ASP A 86 12.37 -44.01 -27.07
N LEU A 87 11.34 -43.37 -26.50
CA LEU A 87 9.89 -43.56 -26.73
C LEU A 87 9.13 -42.89 -25.56
N VAL A 88 9.15 -41.55 -25.49
CA VAL A 88 8.20 -40.84 -24.61
C VAL A 88 7.18 -40.12 -25.48
N ASP A 89 5.98 -40.68 -25.35
CA ASP A 89 4.72 -40.30 -25.95
C ASP A 89 4.43 -38.80 -25.87
N GLN A 90 3.91 -38.30 -26.97
CA GLN A 90 3.55 -36.91 -27.22
C GLN A 90 2.27 -36.55 -26.47
N THR A 91 2.24 -36.48 -25.14
CA THR A 91 1.07 -35.90 -24.46
C THR A 91 1.40 -35.11 -23.19
N SER A 92 1.42 -33.77 -23.35
CA SER A 92 0.71 -32.81 -22.49
C SER A 92 1.40 -32.04 -21.35
N TYR A 93 2.71 -31.76 -21.40
CA TYR A 93 3.30 -30.78 -20.46
C TYR A 93 4.32 -29.84 -21.13
N PRO A 94 4.16 -28.50 -21.06
CA PRO A 94 5.21 -27.57 -21.44
C PRO A 94 6.26 -27.53 -20.32
N ALA A 95 7.46 -28.04 -20.62
CA ALA A 95 8.64 -28.06 -19.73
C ALA A 95 9.15 -26.65 -19.30
N LYS A 96 8.43 -25.58 -19.62
CA LYS A 96 8.82 -24.18 -19.35
C LYS A 96 7.77 -23.38 -18.58
N GLY A 97 6.73 -24.01 -18.03
CA GLY A 97 5.63 -23.31 -17.38
C GLY A 97 4.78 -22.50 -18.37
N CYS A 98 3.72 -21.86 -17.86
CA CYS A 98 2.76 -21.14 -18.70
C CYS A 98 3.14 -19.68 -18.95
N PRO A 99 2.79 -19.13 -20.13
CA PRO A 99 2.94 -17.70 -20.40
C PRO A 99 2.13 -16.87 -19.40
N SER A 100 2.57 -15.62 -19.17
CA SER A 100 1.89 -14.69 -18.27
C SER A 100 0.40 -14.62 -18.54
N GLY A 101 -0.39 -14.76 -17.48
CA GLY A 101 -1.84 -14.69 -17.54
C GLY A 101 -2.54 -16.00 -17.87
N TYR A 102 -1.83 -17.13 -17.94
CA TYR A 102 -2.39 -18.45 -18.22
C TYR A 102 -1.91 -19.52 -17.24
N THR A 103 -2.72 -20.55 -17.06
CA THR A 103 -2.52 -21.73 -16.21
C THR A 103 -3.14 -22.97 -16.86
N GLY A 104 -2.96 -24.14 -16.24
CA GLY A 104 -3.42 -25.44 -16.76
C GLY A 104 -2.29 -26.27 -17.34
N THR A 105 -2.55 -27.56 -17.55
CA THR A 105 -1.57 -28.52 -18.08
C THR A 105 -1.10 -28.18 -19.49
N LYS A 106 -1.94 -27.47 -20.26
CA LYS A 106 -1.65 -26.99 -21.63
C LYS A 106 -1.71 -25.47 -21.73
N CYS A 107 -1.67 -24.75 -20.60
CA CYS A 107 -1.74 -23.28 -20.55
C CYS A 107 -2.97 -22.67 -21.22
N GLU A 108 -4.09 -23.37 -21.14
CA GLU A 108 -5.36 -23.04 -21.79
C GLU A 108 -6.28 -22.17 -20.92
N ILE A 109 -6.02 -22.09 -19.62
CA ILE A 109 -6.90 -21.43 -18.65
C ILE A 109 -6.35 -20.03 -18.37
N PRO A 110 -7.06 -18.94 -18.71
CA PRO A 110 -6.64 -17.60 -18.30
C PRO A 110 -6.74 -17.42 -16.79
N CYS A 111 -5.90 -16.56 -16.21
CA CYS A 111 -5.99 -16.24 -14.78
C CYS A 111 -7.39 -15.72 -14.42
N ARG A 112 -8.01 -16.33 -13.40
CA ARG A 112 -9.31 -15.89 -12.88
C ARG A 112 -9.13 -14.66 -12.01
N TYR A 113 -10.04 -13.70 -12.14
CA TYR A 113 -10.11 -12.53 -11.27
C TYR A 113 -10.11 -12.95 -9.79
N PRO A 114 -9.32 -12.30 -8.92
CA PRO A 114 -8.54 -11.08 -9.14
C PRO A 114 -7.10 -11.30 -9.66
N ALA A 115 -6.70 -12.49 -10.07
CA ALA A 115 -5.31 -12.80 -10.38
C ALA A 115 -4.89 -12.45 -11.82
N PHE A 116 -3.63 -12.07 -12.00
CA PHE A 116 -2.98 -11.83 -13.29
C PHE A 116 -1.47 -12.14 -13.26
N GLY A 117 -0.80 -12.04 -14.41
CA GLY A 117 0.67 -12.11 -14.50
C GLY A 117 1.25 -13.54 -14.53
N VAL A 118 2.55 -13.67 -14.29
CA VAL A 118 3.25 -14.97 -14.31
C VAL A 118 2.67 -15.86 -13.21
N LYS A 119 2.28 -17.10 -13.56
CA LYS A 119 1.67 -18.07 -12.64
C LYS A 119 0.44 -17.54 -11.87
N CYS A 120 -0.21 -16.48 -12.35
CA CYS A 120 -1.34 -15.83 -11.65
C CYS A 120 -1.01 -15.40 -10.21
N GLN A 121 0.22 -14.94 -9.96
CA GLN A 121 0.69 -14.53 -8.63
C GLN A 121 0.46 -13.04 -8.33
N SER A 122 0.08 -12.23 -9.33
CA SER A 122 -0.25 -10.81 -9.14
C SER A 122 -1.74 -10.62 -8.95
N GLU A 123 -2.15 -9.56 -8.23
CA GLU A 123 -3.56 -9.31 -7.88
C GLU A 123 -4.03 -7.94 -8.39
N CYS A 124 -5.14 -7.92 -9.13
CA CYS A 124 -5.79 -6.73 -9.64
C CYS A 124 -6.49 -5.95 -8.51
N LYS A 125 -6.12 -4.66 -8.36
CA LYS A 125 -6.78 -3.69 -7.46
C LYS A 125 -7.81 -2.82 -8.19
N CYS A 126 -8.51 -3.40 -9.16
CA CYS A 126 -9.50 -2.74 -10.02
C CYS A 126 -10.73 -3.61 -10.20
N LYS A 127 -11.82 -3.05 -10.75
CA LYS A 127 -13.03 -3.83 -11.06
C LYS A 127 -12.70 -4.97 -12.04
N ALA A 128 -13.40 -6.11 -11.91
CA ALA A 128 -13.16 -7.28 -12.76
C ALA A 128 -13.19 -6.99 -14.27
N LYS A 129 -14.06 -6.08 -14.73
CA LYS A 129 -14.15 -5.66 -16.14
C LYS A 129 -12.89 -4.94 -16.66
N LEU A 130 -12.01 -4.50 -15.77
CA LEU A 130 -10.85 -3.64 -16.03
C LEU A 130 -9.53 -4.35 -15.68
N CYS A 131 -9.63 -5.60 -15.22
CA CYS A 131 -8.53 -6.49 -14.93
C CYS A 131 -8.26 -7.39 -16.13
N ASN A 132 -7.11 -7.21 -16.78
CA ASN A 132 -6.60 -8.08 -17.81
C ASN A 132 -5.80 -9.21 -17.15
N HIS A 133 -6.10 -10.48 -17.49
CA HIS A 133 -5.42 -11.63 -16.91
C HIS A 133 -3.90 -11.67 -17.17
N ILE A 134 -3.39 -10.96 -18.19
CA ILE A 134 -1.95 -10.87 -18.50
C ILE A 134 -1.31 -9.66 -17.79
N ARG A 135 -1.88 -8.47 -17.96
CA ARG A 135 -1.26 -7.18 -17.57
C ARG A 135 -1.79 -6.60 -16.26
N GLY A 136 -2.89 -7.14 -15.73
CA GLY A 136 -3.55 -6.62 -14.55
C GLY A 136 -4.46 -5.45 -14.87
N CYS A 137 -4.46 -4.44 -14.01
CA CYS A 137 -5.31 -3.28 -14.20
C CYS A 137 -4.79 -2.42 -15.36
N ASN A 138 -5.67 -2.09 -16.30
CA ASN A 138 -5.34 -1.06 -17.29
C ASN A 138 -5.27 0.27 -16.55
N GLU A 139 -4.06 0.80 -16.34
CA GLU A 139 -3.85 2.09 -15.66
C GLU A 139 -4.54 3.26 -16.39
N ASN A 140 -5.00 3.03 -17.62
CA ASN A 140 -5.74 4.02 -18.41
C ASN A 140 -7.27 3.84 -18.33
N VAL A 141 -7.78 2.77 -17.70
CA VAL A 141 -9.23 2.53 -17.53
C VAL A 141 -9.52 1.99 -16.13
N CYS A 142 -9.29 2.80 -15.12
CA CYS A 142 -9.98 2.80 -13.83
C CYS A 142 -9.70 4.15 -13.21
N ALA A 143 -10.77 4.83 -12.78
CA ALA A 143 -10.77 6.14 -12.14
C ALA A 143 -9.42 6.48 -11.51
N SER A 144 -8.82 7.58 -11.97
CA SER A 144 -7.97 8.37 -11.10
C SER A 144 -8.70 8.51 -9.76
N LYS A 145 -8.36 7.67 -8.78
CA LYS A 145 -7.99 8.26 -7.51
C LYS A 145 -6.69 9.00 -7.80
N LYS A 146 -6.83 10.15 -8.48
CA LYS A 146 -6.05 11.31 -8.07
C LYS A 146 -6.50 11.43 -6.64
N ASP A 147 -5.64 10.96 -5.76
CA ASP A 147 -5.71 11.33 -4.39
C ASP A 147 -6.03 12.83 -4.38
N SER A 148 -7.15 13.18 -3.74
CA SER A 148 -7.53 14.56 -3.47
C SER A 148 -6.46 15.33 -2.69
N SER A 149 -5.30 14.73 -2.42
CA SER A 149 -4.10 15.36 -1.86
C SER A 149 -3.74 16.72 -2.48
N HIS A 150 -3.80 16.95 -3.80
CA HIS A 150 -3.51 18.28 -4.34
C HIS A 150 -4.59 19.33 -4.01
N ASP A 151 -5.87 18.96 -4.11
CA ASP A 151 -6.96 19.89 -3.86
C ASP A 151 -7.07 20.20 -2.35
N VAL A 152 -6.90 19.20 -1.47
CA VAL A 152 -6.94 19.37 -0.01
C VAL A 152 -5.80 20.27 0.50
N MET A 153 -4.60 20.16 -0.09
CA MET A 153 -3.46 21.03 0.24
C MET A 153 -3.69 22.48 -0.23
N ILE A 154 -4.26 22.67 -1.42
CA ILE A 154 -4.60 24.01 -1.94
C ILE A 154 -5.69 24.67 -1.08
N TYR A 155 -6.76 23.95 -0.73
CA TYR A 155 -7.83 24.49 0.13
C TYR A 155 -7.29 24.90 1.51
N SER A 156 -6.41 24.11 2.10
CA SER A 156 -5.81 24.41 3.40
C SER A 156 -4.94 25.68 3.36
N ILE A 157 -4.16 25.87 2.29
CA ILE A 157 -3.34 27.09 2.09
C ILE A 157 -4.22 28.32 1.88
N VAL A 158 -5.26 28.22 1.04
CA VAL A 158 -6.17 29.35 0.74
C VAL A 158 -6.94 29.77 1.99
N ILE A 159 -7.46 28.83 2.78
CA ILE A 159 -8.14 29.13 4.05
C ILE A 159 -7.18 29.82 5.02
N GLY A 160 -5.93 29.34 5.13
CA GLY A 160 -4.89 29.97 5.94
C GLY A 160 -4.64 31.43 5.55
N LEU A 161 -4.48 31.72 4.26
CA LEU A 161 -4.25 33.09 3.77
C LEU A 161 -5.44 34.02 4.03
N LEU A 162 -6.68 33.53 3.85
CA LEU A 162 -7.89 34.32 4.14
C LEU A 162 -7.99 34.67 5.63
N LEU A 163 -7.74 33.71 6.53
CA LEU A 163 -7.76 33.97 7.96
C LEU A 163 -6.68 34.99 8.36
N MET A 164 -5.45 34.85 7.85
CA MET A 164 -4.38 35.80 8.12
C MET A 164 -4.71 37.22 7.65
N LEU A 165 -5.32 37.37 6.47
CA LEU A 165 -5.75 38.68 5.97
C LEU A 165 -6.86 39.30 6.83
N THR A 166 -7.83 38.50 7.30
CA THR A 166 -8.88 39.02 8.19
C THR A 166 -8.32 39.49 9.54
N ILE A 167 -7.35 38.76 10.10
CA ILE A 167 -6.69 39.11 11.37
C ILE A 167 -5.87 40.39 11.24
N ILE A 168 -5.27 40.67 10.08
CA ILE A 168 -4.51 41.89 9.83
C ILE A 168 -5.43 43.06 9.50
N GLN A 169 -6.50 42.83 8.73
CA GLN A 169 -7.41 43.89 8.30
C GLN A 169 -8.27 44.41 9.46
N PHE A 170 -8.66 43.56 10.40
CA PHE A 170 -9.46 43.93 11.57
C PHE A 170 -8.81 45.03 12.45
N PRO A 171 -7.57 44.89 12.95
CA PRO A 171 -6.91 45.93 13.75
C PRO A 171 -6.65 47.21 12.95
N ILE A 172 -6.32 47.12 11.66
CA ILE A 172 -6.17 48.30 10.80
C ILE A 172 -7.51 49.05 10.70
N TYR A 173 -8.62 48.34 10.49
CA TYR A 173 -9.94 48.93 10.42
C TYR A 173 -10.34 49.62 11.73
N PHE A 174 -10.11 48.97 12.87
CA PHE A 174 -10.36 49.56 14.19
C PHE A 174 -9.47 50.78 14.46
N TYR A 175 -8.20 50.73 14.05
CA TYR A 175 -7.30 51.86 14.16
C TYR A 175 -7.76 53.05 13.31
N LEU A 176 -8.19 52.82 12.07
CA LEU A 176 -8.75 53.87 11.22
C LEU A 176 -10.06 54.45 11.78
N LEU A 177 -10.95 53.63 12.33
CA LEU A 177 -12.16 54.10 13.01
C LEU A 177 -11.83 54.92 14.26
N TYR A 178 -10.81 54.50 15.02
CA TYR A 178 -10.32 55.22 16.19
C TYR A 178 -9.75 56.60 15.79
N CYS A 179 -8.88 56.64 14.78
CA CYS A 179 -8.34 57.88 14.23
C CYS A 179 -9.45 58.80 13.68
N PHE A 180 -10.44 58.25 12.97
CA PHE A 180 -11.56 59.02 12.46
C PHE A 180 -12.45 59.58 13.57
N ARG A 181 -12.72 58.80 14.62
CA ARG A 181 -13.45 59.29 15.79
C ARG A 181 -12.69 60.39 16.50
N ILE A 182 -11.39 60.24 16.70
CA ILE A 182 -10.56 61.30 17.31
C ILE A 182 -10.50 62.53 16.42
N GLY A 183 -10.31 62.38 15.11
CA GLY A 183 -10.30 63.49 14.17
C GLY A 183 -11.62 64.27 14.16
N ARG A 184 -12.75 63.57 14.20
CA ARG A 184 -14.07 64.20 14.35
C ARG A 184 -14.27 64.86 15.71
N ILE A 185 -13.78 64.26 16.80
CA ILE A 185 -13.80 64.87 18.14
C ILE A 185 -12.99 66.18 18.14
N PHE A 186 -11.80 66.19 17.55
CA PHE A 186 -10.93 67.38 17.47
C PHE A 186 -11.54 68.51 16.63
N LEU A 187 -12.21 68.17 15.52
CA LEU A 187 -12.95 69.12 14.68
C LEU A 187 -14.18 69.71 15.40
N THR A 188 -14.88 68.92 16.22
CA THR A 188 -16.01 69.43 17.02
C THR A 188 -15.56 70.31 18.19
N ILE A 189 -14.38 70.07 18.77
CA ILE A 189 -13.82 70.90 19.85
C ILE A 189 -13.30 72.24 19.31
N SER A 190 -12.71 72.26 18.10
CA SER A 190 -12.25 73.50 17.45
C SER A 190 -13.37 74.45 17.02
N PHE A 191 -14.61 73.98 16.90
CA PHE A 191 -15.79 74.80 16.55
C PHE A 191 -16.58 75.30 17.78
N LYS A 192 -16.18 74.91 18.99
CA LYS A 192 -16.87 75.23 20.25
C LYS A 192 -16.08 76.21 21.15
N VAL A 193 -15.04 76.85 20.61
CA VAL A 193 -14.26 77.92 21.24
C VAL A 193 -14.39 79.18 20.38
#